data_AF-A0A9E5RKY1-F1
#
_entry.id   AF-A0A9E5RKY1-F1
#
_cell.length_a   1.000
_cell.length_b   1.000
_cell.length_c   1.000
_cell.angle_alpha   90.00
_cell.angle_beta   90.00
_cell.angle_gamma   90.00
#
_symmetry.space_group_name_H-M   'P 1'
#
loop_
_entity.id
_entity.type
_entity.pdbx_description
1 polymer ?
#
loop_
_entity_poly.entity_id
_entity_poly.type
_entity_poly.pdbx_seq_one_letter_code
_entity_poly.pdbx_strand_id
1 'polypeptide(L)'
;MHLPPLRPISDIHFCVSGNVTIHPSAVIAPGVLLQADANSQIVIAAGVCIGAGTVLHVHQGSLEIEEGASLGASVLLFGSGRIGANACIGSRVTIFNSSIAPDQVVRSGSLVGDPSRAIAQTEPAKAEVAEPTEESSQAETALTEASSSQAAETAPLQSPSALASAASVPIYGKAAVAQLIIALFPGRQLLDNSPSENQSFNNGKTPD
;
A
#
# COMPACT_ATOMS: atom_id res chain seq x y z
N MET A 1 9.34 19.50 -39.37
CA MET A 1 9.05 18.65 -38.20
C MET A 1 9.03 17.20 -38.68
N HIS A 2 10.17 16.51 -38.67
CA HIS A 2 10.25 15.11 -39.05
C HIS A 2 10.00 14.30 -37.78
N LEU A 3 8.78 13.77 -37.65
CA LEU A 3 8.47 12.80 -36.60
C LEU A 3 9.25 11.52 -36.92
N PRO A 4 10.10 11.02 -36.00
CA PRO A 4 10.74 9.74 -36.22
C PRO A 4 9.67 8.67 -36.42
N PRO A 5 9.86 7.73 -37.35
CA PRO A 5 8.88 6.68 -37.61
C PRO A 5 8.64 5.90 -36.32
N LEU A 6 7.36 5.73 -35.97
CA LEU A 6 6.96 4.84 -34.88
C LEU A 6 7.49 3.45 -35.22
N ARG A 7 8.53 3.03 -34.52
CA ARG A 7 9.04 1.68 -34.67
C ARG A 7 7.90 0.73 -34.28
N PRO A 8 7.59 -0.29 -35.11
CA PRO A 8 6.65 -1.32 -34.73
C PRO A 8 7.05 -1.83 -33.34
N ILE A 9 6.08 -1.98 -32.43
CA ILE A 9 6.28 -2.65 -31.16
C ILE A 9 6.62 -4.10 -31.52
N SER A 10 7.92 -4.35 -31.73
CA SER A 10 8.50 -5.68 -31.63
C SER A 10 8.26 -6.12 -30.19
N ASP A 11 8.16 -7.41 -29.91
CA ASP A 11 7.92 -8.00 -28.59
C ASP A 11 8.96 -7.56 -27.54
N ILE A 12 8.88 -6.31 -27.11
CA ILE A 12 9.78 -5.71 -26.13
C ILE A 12 9.21 -6.16 -24.80
N HIS A 13 9.75 -7.26 -24.31
CA HIS A 13 9.44 -7.76 -22.98
C HIS A 13 9.82 -6.73 -21.90
N PHE A 14 10.83 -5.87 -22.12
CA PHE A 14 11.20 -4.81 -21.16
C PHE A 14 11.78 -3.57 -21.88
N CYS A 15 11.50 -2.38 -21.36
CA CYS A 15 11.97 -1.12 -21.94
C CYS A 15 13.22 -0.62 -21.22
N VAL A 16 14.23 -0.18 -21.97
CA VAL A 16 15.48 0.39 -21.44
C VAL A 16 15.74 1.74 -22.08
N SER A 17 16.01 2.75 -21.26
CA SER A 17 16.31 4.12 -21.67
C SER A 17 17.46 4.70 -20.84
N GLY A 18 18.41 5.36 -21.50
CA GLY A 18 19.57 5.97 -20.85
C GLY A 18 20.76 5.02 -20.67
N ASN A 19 21.65 5.37 -19.73
CA ASN A 19 22.85 4.57 -19.43
C ASN A 19 22.51 3.41 -18.48
N VAL A 20 22.28 2.24 -19.04
CA VAL A 20 21.92 1.02 -18.30
C VAL A 20 22.85 -0.11 -18.71
N THR A 21 23.57 -0.67 -17.74
CA THR A 21 24.47 -1.82 -17.93
C THR A 21 23.84 -3.05 -17.28
N ILE A 22 23.61 -4.09 -18.08
CA ILE A 22 22.92 -5.31 -17.65
C ILE A 22 23.87 -6.48 -17.81
N HIS A 23 24.14 -7.22 -16.74
CA HIS A 23 24.94 -8.43 -16.82
C HIS A 23 24.19 -9.53 -17.62
N PRO A 24 24.87 -10.32 -18.47
CA PRO A 24 24.23 -11.33 -19.32
C PRO A 24 23.43 -12.41 -18.57
N SER A 25 23.77 -12.68 -17.32
CA SER A 25 23.07 -13.67 -16.49
C SER A 25 21.83 -13.10 -15.77
N ALA A 26 21.57 -11.80 -15.86
CA ALA A 26 20.43 -11.19 -15.17
C ALA A 26 19.13 -11.58 -15.87
N VAL A 27 18.10 -11.89 -15.07
CA VAL A 27 16.77 -12.27 -15.56
C VAL A 27 15.84 -11.08 -15.42
N ILE A 28 15.31 -10.61 -16.55
CA ILE A 28 14.40 -9.48 -16.60
C ILE A 28 13.04 -9.97 -17.10
N ALA A 29 12.02 -9.87 -16.24
CA ALA A 29 10.67 -10.28 -16.58
C ALA A 29 9.94 -9.27 -17.48
N PRO A 30 8.80 -9.66 -18.08
CA PRO A 30 8.02 -8.75 -18.91
C PRO A 30 7.48 -7.52 -18.18
N GLY A 31 7.34 -6.40 -18.90
CA GLY A 31 6.82 -5.13 -18.40
C GLY A 31 7.79 -4.35 -17.53
N VAL A 32 9.07 -4.76 -17.45
CA VAL A 32 10.09 -4.00 -16.72
C VAL A 32 10.46 -2.73 -17.47
N LEU A 33 10.56 -1.61 -16.76
CA LEU A 33 11.02 -0.33 -17.28
C LEU A 33 12.30 0.10 -16.56
N LEU A 34 13.38 0.27 -17.31
CA LEU A 34 14.67 0.75 -16.84
C LEU A 34 14.93 2.12 -17.46
N GLN A 35 14.98 3.17 -16.65
CA GLN A 35 15.22 4.53 -17.10
C GLN A 35 16.32 5.19 -16.28
N ALA A 36 17.41 5.60 -16.95
CA ALA A 36 18.43 6.44 -16.38
C ALA A 36 18.37 7.84 -17.03
N ASP A 37 18.24 8.88 -16.22
CA ASP A 37 18.28 10.26 -16.70
C ASP A 37 19.69 10.68 -17.14
N ALA A 38 19.84 11.91 -17.65
CA ALA A 38 21.15 12.47 -17.99
C ALA A 38 22.10 12.42 -16.78
N ASN A 39 23.37 12.08 -17.03
CA ASN A 39 24.41 11.89 -15.99
C ASN A 39 24.07 10.86 -14.90
N SER A 40 23.11 9.97 -15.17
CA SER A 40 22.74 8.90 -14.24
C SER A 40 23.03 7.54 -14.85
N GLN A 41 23.23 6.52 -14.02
CA GLN A 41 23.50 5.15 -14.48
C GLN A 41 22.73 4.10 -13.67
N ILE A 42 22.32 3.03 -14.34
CA ILE A 42 21.81 1.81 -13.71
C ILE A 42 22.80 0.69 -14.01
N VAL A 43 23.26 -0.01 -12.97
CA VAL A 43 24.15 -1.18 -13.08
C VAL A 43 23.47 -2.38 -12.46
N ILE A 44 23.28 -3.43 -13.26
CA ILE A 44 22.63 -4.68 -12.86
C ILE A 44 23.68 -5.78 -12.93
N ALA A 45 24.05 -6.32 -11.76
CA ALA A 45 25.09 -7.33 -11.62
C ALA A 45 24.62 -8.74 -11.99
N ALA A 46 25.52 -9.72 -11.83
CA ALA A 46 25.25 -11.12 -12.14
C ALA A 46 24.17 -11.73 -11.22
N GLY A 47 23.44 -12.72 -11.72
CA GLY A 47 22.38 -13.44 -10.98
C GLY A 47 21.17 -12.60 -10.53
N VAL A 48 21.06 -11.33 -10.92
CA VAL A 48 19.92 -10.48 -10.50
C VAL A 48 18.63 -10.93 -11.16
N CYS A 49 17.55 -11.00 -10.38
CA CYS A 49 16.21 -11.29 -10.87
C CYS A 49 15.30 -10.07 -10.73
N ILE A 50 14.65 -9.66 -11.81
CA ILE A 50 13.71 -8.53 -11.83
C ILE A 50 12.31 -9.01 -12.16
N GLY A 51 11.40 -8.91 -11.20
CA GLY A 51 10.01 -9.31 -11.33
C GLY A 51 9.21 -8.43 -12.30
N ALA A 52 8.14 -9.00 -12.84
CA ALA A 52 7.33 -8.37 -13.88
C ALA A 52 6.73 -7.02 -13.43
N GLY A 53 6.66 -6.06 -14.35
CA GLY A 53 6.10 -4.74 -14.09
C GLY A 53 6.92 -3.87 -13.12
N THR A 54 8.19 -4.22 -12.87
CA THR A 54 9.09 -3.40 -12.06
C THR A 54 9.54 -2.16 -12.83
N VAL A 55 9.53 -1.01 -12.16
CA VAL A 55 9.96 0.28 -12.72
C VAL A 55 11.16 0.78 -11.93
N LEU A 56 12.30 0.93 -12.61
CA LEU A 56 13.52 1.49 -12.06
C LEU A 56 13.82 2.81 -12.78
N HIS A 57 13.74 3.92 -12.06
CA HIS A 57 14.06 5.24 -12.60
C HIS A 57 15.10 5.95 -11.73
N VAL A 58 16.27 6.21 -12.31
CA VAL A 58 17.34 6.94 -11.63
C VAL A 58 17.33 8.40 -12.08
N HIS A 59 17.07 9.26 -11.10
CA HIS A 59 17.16 10.71 -11.24
C HIS A 59 18.36 11.21 -10.42
N GLN A 60 19.44 11.56 -11.11
CA GLN A 60 20.70 12.07 -10.54
C GLN A 60 21.42 11.07 -9.63
N GLY A 61 22.42 10.36 -10.17
CA GLY A 61 23.30 9.45 -9.42
C GLY A 61 23.41 8.07 -10.05
N SER A 62 23.77 7.07 -9.24
CA SER A 62 23.81 5.67 -9.65
C SER A 62 22.78 4.82 -8.88
N LEU A 63 22.21 3.85 -9.59
CA LEU A 63 21.53 2.71 -9.00
C LEU A 63 22.34 1.46 -9.28
N GLU A 64 22.80 0.80 -8.23
CA GLU A 64 23.57 -0.44 -8.34
C GLU A 64 22.76 -1.56 -7.71
N ILE A 65 22.48 -2.59 -8.50
CA ILE A 65 21.85 -3.82 -8.05
C ILE A 65 22.94 -4.88 -8.06
N GLU A 66 23.37 -5.26 -6.87
CA GLU A 66 24.47 -6.19 -6.65
C GLU A 66 24.05 -7.64 -6.93
N GLU A 67 25.04 -8.53 -6.91
CA GLU A 67 24.89 -9.91 -7.35
C GLU A 67 23.81 -10.68 -6.56
N GLY A 68 23.03 -11.48 -7.26
CA GLY A 68 22.01 -12.34 -6.64
C GLY A 68 20.81 -11.60 -6.03
N ALA A 69 20.75 -10.26 -6.12
CA ALA A 69 19.59 -9.51 -5.63
C ALA A 69 18.32 -9.89 -6.40
N SER A 70 17.21 -10.00 -5.67
CA SER A 70 15.92 -10.44 -6.20
C SER A 70 14.86 -9.37 -5.95
N LEU A 71 14.34 -8.80 -7.04
CA LEU A 71 13.24 -7.84 -7.03
C LEU A 71 11.93 -8.55 -7.34
N GLY A 72 10.96 -8.45 -6.44
CA GLY A 72 9.61 -8.97 -6.62
C GLY A 72 8.85 -8.29 -7.78
N ALA A 73 7.61 -8.72 -8.00
CA ALA A 73 6.76 -8.11 -9.03
C ALA A 73 6.28 -6.71 -8.61
N SER A 74 6.14 -5.82 -9.61
CA SER A 74 5.64 -4.45 -9.42
C SER A 74 6.42 -3.64 -8.39
N VAL A 75 7.74 -3.79 -8.35
CA VAL A 75 8.60 -2.95 -7.52
C VAL A 75 8.78 -1.59 -8.19
N LEU A 76 8.74 -0.51 -7.42
CA LEU A 76 9.06 0.83 -7.89
C LEU A 76 10.32 1.30 -7.19
N LEU A 77 11.37 1.59 -7.94
CA LEU A 77 12.56 2.24 -7.41
C LEU A 77 12.74 3.58 -8.11
N PHE A 78 12.81 4.64 -7.32
CA PHE A 78 13.00 5.99 -7.82
C PHE A 78 14.16 6.69 -7.09
N GLY A 79 15.06 7.29 -7.87
CA GLY A 79 16.22 8.03 -7.36
C GLY A 79 17.51 7.21 -7.38
N SER A 80 18.43 7.57 -6.49
CA SER A 80 19.74 6.92 -6.36
C SER A 80 19.75 5.92 -5.20
N GLY A 81 20.60 4.89 -5.27
CA GLY A 81 20.69 3.91 -4.20
C GLY A 81 21.47 2.67 -4.57
N ARG A 82 21.60 1.76 -3.61
CA ARG A 82 22.19 0.44 -3.82
C ARG A 82 21.28 -0.64 -3.27
N ILE A 83 21.10 -1.71 -4.02
CA ILE A 83 20.45 -2.94 -3.57
C ILE A 83 21.57 -3.95 -3.36
N GLY A 84 21.85 -4.25 -2.09
CA GLY A 84 22.96 -5.11 -1.71
C GLY A 84 22.82 -6.55 -2.22
N ALA A 85 23.95 -7.25 -2.25
CA ALA A 85 24.01 -8.62 -2.73
C ALA A 85 23.02 -9.53 -1.97
N ASN A 86 22.35 -10.43 -2.70
CA ASN A 86 21.33 -11.33 -2.18
C ASN A 86 20.15 -10.67 -1.45
N ALA A 87 19.99 -9.35 -1.54
CA ALA A 87 18.83 -8.68 -0.96
C ALA A 87 17.55 -9.16 -1.65
N CYS A 88 16.52 -9.43 -0.85
CA CYS A 88 15.23 -9.91 -1.33
C CYS A 88 14.17 -8.83 -1.15
N ILE A 89 13.73 -8.23 -2.24
CA ILE A 89 12.71 -7.19 -2.23
C ILE A 89 11.37 -7.82 -2.55
N GLY A 90 10.43 -7.73 -1.60
CA GLY A 90 9.07 -8.23 -1.79
C GLY A 90 8.32 -7.51 -2.92
N SER A 91 7.21 -8.10 -3.35
CA SER A 91 6.35 -7.53 -4.38
C SER A 91 5.71 -6.21 -3.93
N ARG A 92 5.44 -5.29 -4.87
CA ARG A 92 4.80 -3.99 -4.59
C ARG A 92 5.57 -3.13 -3.58
N VAL A 93 6.88 -3.30 -3.48
CA VAL A 93 7.72 -2.43 -2.67
C VAL A 93 8.05 -1.17 -3.45
N THR A 94 8.05 -0.03 -2.76
CA THR A 94 8.55 1.23 -3.29
C THR A 94 9.81 1.64 -2.53
N ILE A 95 10.89 1.90 -3.25
CA ILE A 95 12.16 2.39 -2.70
C ILE A 95 12.40 3.78 -3.27
N PHE A 96 12.50 4.77 -2.40
CA PHE A 96 12.71 6.16 -2.77
C PHE A 96 14.04 6.65 -2.20
N ASN A 97 15.01 6.94 -3.08
CA ASN A 97 16.33 7.48 -2.75
C ASN A 97 16.99 6.84 -1.50
N SER A 98 16.97 5.50 -1.45
CA SER A 98 17.43 4.73 -0.30
C SER A 98 18.18 3.49 -0.77
N SER A 99 19.00 2.95 0.13
CA SER A 99 19.81 1.75 -0.13
C SER A 99 19.39 0.64 0.81
N ILE A 100 19.39 -0.59 0.29
CA ILE A 100 19.08 -1.82 1.00
C ILE A 100 20.39 -2.57 1.24
N ALA A 101 20.62 -3.01 2.47
CA ALA A 101 21.82 -3.72 2.83
C ALA A 101 21.86 -5.12 2.18
N PRO A 102 23.06 -5.71 2.00
CA PRO A 102 23.18 -7.12 1.59
C PRO A 102 22.43 -8.05 2.53
N ASP A 103 21.91 -9.16 1.99
CA ASP A 103 21.15 -10.20 2.70
C ASP A 103 19.87 -9.69 3.43
N GLN A 104 19.46 -8.44 3.18
CA GLN A 104 18.26 -7.87 3.77
C GLN A 104 17.01 -8.30 3.01
N VAL A 105 15.95 -8.64 3.76
CA VAL A 105 14.63 -8.93 3.20
C VAL A 105 13.69 -7.75 3.46
N VAL A 106 13.20 -7.14 2.38
CA VAL A 106 12.16 -6.09 2.45
C VAL A 106 10.81 -6.73 2.22
N ARG A 107 9.90 -6.55 3.19
CA ARG A 107 8.54 -7.11 3.12
C ARG A 107 7.76 -6.54 1.93
N SER A 108 6.95 -7.37 1.27
CA SER A 108 6.02 -6.93 0.22
C SER A 108 5.12 -5.78 0.67
N GLY A 109 4.88 -4.82 -0.22
CA GLY A 109 4.07 -3.62 0.07
C GLY A 109 4.76 -2.56 0.94
N SER A 110 6.03 -2.75 1.30
CA SER A 110 6.80 -1.77 2.08
C SER A 110 7.14 -0.54 1.25
N LEU A 111 7.27 0.60 1.92
CA LEU A 111 7.79 1.84 1.38
C LEU A 111 9.07 2.18 2.15
N VAL A 112 10.21 2.18 1.46
CA VAL A 112 11.53 2.45 2.03
C VAL A 112 12.03 3.79 1.54
N GLY A 113 12.56 4.61 2.44
CA GLY A 113 13.19 5.88 2.07
C GLY A 113 12.25 7.05 1.84
N ASP A 114 10.97 6.95 2.20
CA ASP A 114 10.08 8.13 2.27
C ASP A 114 10.36 8.91 3.57
N PRO A 115 11.08 10.06 3.51
CA PRO A 115 11.39 10.83 4.70
C PRO A 115 10.13 11.48 5.32
N SER A 116 9.06 11.63 4.53
CA SER A 116 7.80 12.26 4.98
C SER A 116 7.06 11.39 5.98
N ARG A 117 7.42 10.11 6.08
CA ARG A 117 6.81 9.11 6.96
C ARG A 117 7.75 8.62 8.05
N ALA A 118 8.87 9.32 8.28
CA ALA A 118 9.75 9.06 9.41
C ALA A 118 9.02 9.35 10.72
N ILE A 119 8.22 8.40 11.19
CA ILE A 119 7.86 8.29 12.59
C ILE A 119 9.15 7.83 13.25
N ALA A 120 9.69 8.65 14.14
CA ALA A 120 10.78 8.24 15.01
C ALA A 120 10.34 6.94 15.70
N GLN A 121 10.80 5.81 15.18
CA GLN A 121 10.80 4.57 15.94
C GLN A 121 11.80 4.84 17.06
N THR A 122 11.28 5.19 18.23
CA THR A 122 12.03 5.11 19.47
C THR A 122 12.55 3.68 19.55
N GLU A 123 13.82 3.47 19.16
CA GLU A 123 14.57 2.31 19.58
C GLU A 123 14.44 2.23 21.10
N PRO A 124 14.00 1.10 21.68
CA PRO A 124 14.18 0.89 23.10
C PRO A 124 15.69 0.89 23.35
N ALA A 125 16.12 1.92 24.06
CA ALA A 125 17.48 2.10 24.53
C ALA A 125 17.97 0.80 25.18
N LYS A 126 19.04 0.26 24.59
CA LYS A 126 20.17 -0.41 25.25
C LYS A 126 19.99 -0.63 26.76
N ALA A 127 19.49 -1.79 27.16
CA ALA A 127 19.63 -2.30 28.52
C ALA A 127 20.96 -3.07 28.61
N GLU A 128 22.03 -2.32 28.82
CA GLU A 128 23.27 -2.87 29.37
C GLU A 128 23.07 -2.94 30.89
N VAL A 129 22.77 -4.12 31.43
CA VAL A 129 22.79 -4.38 32.87
C VAL A 129 23.77 -5.52 33.10
N ALA A 130 24.94 -5.13 33.60
CA ALA A 130 25.96 -6.02 34.14
C ALA A 130 25.41 -6.77 35.37
N GLU A 131 25.80 -8.04 35.49
CA GLU A 131 25.68 -8.82 36.72
C GLU A 131 26.37 -8.10 37.89
N PRO A 132 25.85 -8.30 39.11
CA PRO A 132 26.63 -9.10 40.06
C PRO A 132 25.81 -10.09 40.91
N THR A 133 26.54 -11.14 41.28
CA THR A 133 26.23 -12.31 42.12
C THR A 133 25.94 -11.99 43.60
N GLU A 134 25.33 -12.99 44.26
CA GLU A 134 25.23 -13.31 45.72
C GLU A 134 24.02 -12.71 46.47
N GLU A 135 23.31 -13.37 47.39
CA GLU A 135 23.03 -14.76 47.79
C GLU A 135 21.90 -14.67 48.87
N SER A 136 21.13 -15.74 49.07
CA SER A 136 20.42 -16.14 50.32
C SER A 136 18.87 -16.09 50.38
N SER A 137 18.31 -17.31 50.32
CA SER A 137 17.22 -17.92 51.12
C SER A 137 16.21 -17.07 51.90
N GLN A 138 14.91 -17.26 51.65
CA GLN A 138 14.04 -18.14 52.46
C GLN A 138 12.63 -18.25 51.86
N ALA A 139 12.07 -19.45 51.94
CA ALA A 139 10.69 -19.78 51.60
C ALA A 139 9.75 -19.40 52.74
N GLU A 140 8.53 -18.92 52.44
CA GLU A 140 7.32 -19.44 53.09
C GLU A 140 6.02 -19.02 52.36
N THR A 141 5.04 -19.88 52.53
CA THR A 141 3.75 -20.03 51.87
C THR A 141 2.68 -19.09 52.46
N ALA A 142 1.73 -18.58 51.66
CA ALA A 142 0.35 -18.36 52.11
C ALA A 142 -0.61 -18.10 50.93
N LEU A 143 -1.61 -18.98 50.81
CA LEU A 143 -2.87 -18.80 50.06
C LEU A 143 -3.85 -17.98 50.92
N THR A 144 -4.59 -17.03 50.33
CA THR A 144 -6.00 -16.65 50.63
C THR A 144 -6.37 -15.44 49.75
N GLU A 145 -7.23 -15.59 48.74
CA GLU A 145 -8.69 -15.36 48.75
C GLU A 145 -9.15 -13.93 49.12
N ALA A 146 -9.74 -13.21 48.16
CA ALA A 146 -11.18 -12.91 48.09
C ALA A 146 -11.52 -11.54 47.43
N SER A 147 -12.47 -11.59 46.48
CA SER A 147 -13.56 -10.62 46.20
C SER A 147 -13.23 -9.16 45.81
N SER A 148 -13.91 -8.49 44.88
CA SER A 148 -15.24 -8.67 44.28
C SER A 148 -15.43 -7.75 43.06
N SER A 149 -16.25 -8.23 42.11
CA SER A 149 -17.25 -7.55 41.27
C SER A 149 -16.87 -6.49 40.21
N GLN A 150 -17.27 -6.76 38.95
CA GLN A 150 -18.29 -6.07 38.11
C GLN A 150 -18.08 -6.53 36.64
N ALA A 151 -18.93 -7.34 35.98
CA ALA A 151 -20.27 -7.09 35.39
C ALA A 151 -20.46 -5.65 34.88
N ALA A 152 -21.00 -5.32 33.73
CA ALA A 152 -21.42 -5.95 32.48
C ALA A 152 -21.82 -4.77 31.58
N GLU A 153 -21.77 -4.97 30.27
CA GLU A 153 -22.74 -4.43 29.30
C GLU A 153 -22.80 -2.92 28.95
N THR A 154 -22.73 -2.70 27.63
CA THR A 154 -23.48 -1.74 26.80
C THR A 154 -23.13 -0.24 26.80
N ALA A 155 -22.64 0.17 25.61
CA ALA A 155 -22.89 1.46 24.98
C ALA A 155 -24.41 1.70 24.77
N PRO A 156 -24.92 2.94 24.57
CA PRO A 156 -24.63 3.69 23.32
C PRO A 156 -24.55 5.23 23.41
N LEU A 157 -23.76 5.76 22.46
CA LEU A 157 -23.97 6.93 21.58
C LEU A 157 -25.00 8.00 21.99
N GLN A 158 -24.52 9.24 22.11
CA GLN A 158 -25.32 10.44 21.89
C GLN A 158 -24.62 11.42 20.95
N SER A 159 -25.32 11.73 19.85
CA SER A 159 -25.10 12.82 18.90
C SER A 159 -25.68 14.14 19.42
N PRO A 160 -25.17 15.30 18.99
CA PRO A 160 -25.97 16.52 18.91
C PRO A 160 -26.28 16.90 17.45
N SER A 161 -27.57 17.13 17.25
CA SER A 161 -28.22 17.75 16.10
C SER A 161 -27.85 19.23 15.96
N ALA A 162 -27.67 19.71 14.73
CA ALA A 162 -28.43 20.83 14.13
C ALA A 162 -27.73 21.38 12.86
N LEU A 163 -28.44 21.45 11.73
CA LEU A 163 -28.75 22.71 11.02
C LEU A 163 -29.48 22.46 9.68
N ALA A 164 -30.58 23.20 9.53
CA ALA A 164 -31.01 23.90 8.32
C ALA A 164 -31.42 23.10 7.06
N SER A 165 -32.74 23.05 6.87
CA SER A 165 -33.42 23.03 5.58
C SER A 165 -32.80 24.04 4.60
N ALA A 166 -32.18 23.54 3.53
CA ALA A 166 -31.70 24.34 2.41
C ALA A 166 -32.28 23.81 1.09
N ALA A 167 -32.84 24.73 0.33
CA ALA A 167 -33.47 24.54 -0.97
C ALA A 167 -32.67 23.64 -1.92
N SER A 168 -33.39 22.81 -2.68
CA SER A 168 -32.85 21.84 -3.64
C SER A 168 -32.07 22.53 -4.77
N VAL A 169 -30.76 22.66 -4.59
CA VAL A 169 -29.84 22.96 -5.69
C VAL A 169 -29.80 21.71 -6.60
N PRO A 170 -30.09 21.83 -7.91
CA PRO A 170 -29.97 20.69 -8.82
C PRO A 170 -28.49 20.34 -8.98
N ILE A 171 -28.04 19.33 -8.24
CA ILE A 171 -26.68 18.80 -8.36
C ILE A 171 -26.59 18.07 -9.71
N TYR A 172 -25.86 18.66 -10.64
CA TYR A 172 -25.57 18.05 -11.93
C TYR A 172 -24.83 16.72 -11.71
N GLY A 173 -25.27 15.67 -12.41
CA GLY A 173 -24.64 14.35 -12.36
C GLY A 173 -25.27 13.34 -11.41
N LYS A 174 -26.32 13.68 -10.65
CA LYS A 174 -27.04 12.69 -9.81
C LYS A 174 -27.49 11.45 -10.59
N ALA A 175 -28.00 11.65 -11.81
CA ALA A 175 -28.42 10.55 -12.67
C ALA A 175 -27.24 9.65 -13.09
N ALA A 176 -26.08 10.22 -13.40
CA ALA A 176 -24.89 9.47 -13.78
C ALA A 176 -24.33 8.64 -12.61
N VAL A 177 -24.33 9.22 -11.40
CA VAL A 177 -23.92 8.51 -10.18
C VAL A 177 -24.89 7.37 -9.84
N ALA A 178 -26.20 7.60 -9.94
CA ALA A 178 -27.20 6.57 -9.71
C ALA A 178 -27.06 5.39 -10.69
N GLN A 179 -26.80 5.67 -11.96
CA GLN A 179 -26.53 4.64 -12.98
C GLN A 179 -25.29 3.80 -12.64
N LEU A 180 -24.22 4.45 -12.15
CA LEU A 180 -23.00 3.74 -11.76
C LEU A 180 -23.23 2.83 -10.54
N ILE A 181 -24.01 3.30 -9.56
CA ILE A 181 -24.35 2.49 -8.37
C ILE A 181 -25.18 1.26 -8.76
N ILE A 182 -26.16 1.42 -9.66
CA ILE A 182 -26.97 0.28 -10.16
C ILE A 182 -26.10 -0.71 -10.93
N ALA A 183 -25.17 -0.23 -11.76
CA ALA A 183 -24.28 -1.07 -12.55
C ALA A 183 -23.27 -1.84 -11.69
N LEU A 184 -22.69 -1.20 -10.67
CA LEU A 184 -21.67 -1.81 -9.82
C LEU A 184 -22.28 -2.68 -8.71
N PHE A 185 -23.51 -2.42 -8.29
CA PHE A 185 -24.15 -3.10 -7.17
C PHE A 185 -25.60 -3.50 -7.50
N PRO A 186 -25.82 -4.52 -8.36
CA PRO A 186 -27.15 -4.92 -8.83
C PRO A 186 -28.14 -5.35 -7.74
N GLY A 187 -27.63 -5.70 -6.55
CA GLY A 187 -28.42 -6.24 -5.43
C GLY A 187 -28.74 -5.27 -4.29
N ARG A 188 -28.52 -3.95 -4.42
CA ARG A 188 -28.71 -2.98 -3.32
C ARG A 188 -29.96 -2.07 -3.44
N GLN A 189 -30.99 -2.47 -4.18
CA GLN A 189 -32.24 -1.69 -4.30
C GLN A 189 -33.07 -1.54 -2.99
N LEU A 190 -32.68 -2.20 -1.90
CA LEU A 190 -33.36 -2.07 -0.61
C LEU A 190 -32.63 -1.03 0.26
N LEU A 191 -33.10 0.22 0.22
CA LEU A 191 -33.13 1.18 1.35
C LEU A 191 -33.83 2.51 1.00
N ASP A 192 -34.34 2.72 -0.23
CA ASP A 192 -35.21 3.86 -0.51
C ASP A 192 -36.66 3.50 -0.21
N ASN A 193 -37.03 3.60 1.07
CA ASN A 193 -38.37 3.34 1.56
C ASN A 193 -39.07 4.67 1.85
N SER A 194 -39.84 5.18 0.90
CA SER A 194 -41.13 5.87 1.15
C SER A 194 -41.79 6.25 -0.18
N PRO A 195 -42.99 5.72 -0.44
CA PRO A 195 -44.10 6.63 -0.67
C PRO A 195 -45.41 6.12 -0.07
N SER A 196 -46.08 6.94 0.72
CA SER A 196 -47.52 6.79 0.94
C SER A 196 -48.11 8.12 1.45
N GLU A 197 -48.34 9.05 0.52
CA GLU A 197 -49.43 10.01 0.65
C GLU A 197 -50.66 9.43 -0.08
N ASN A 198 -51.77 9.38 0.66
CA ASN A 198 -53.16 9.48 0.20
C ASN A 198 -53.67 8.46 -0.84
N GLN A 199 -54.24 7.36 -0.34
CA GLN A 199 -55.39 6.74 -1.00
C GLN A 199 -56.65 7.01 -0.17
N SER A 200 -57.41 8.00 -0.65
CA SER A 200 -58.82 8.20 -0.31
C SER A 200 -59.62 6.96 -0.71
N PHE A 201 -60.39 6.43 0.25
CA PHE A 201 -61.40 5.40 0.01
C PHE A 201 -62.43 5.90 -1.01
N ASN A 202 -62.50 5.25 -2.16
CA ASN A 202 -63.69 5.20 -2.99
C ASN A 202 -63.78 3.83 -3.65
N ASN A 203 -64.50 2.91 -2.99
CA ASN A 203 -64.98 1.69 -3.59
C ASN A 203 -66.51 1.79 -3.68
N GLY A 204 -67.05 1.78 -4.90
CA GLY A 204 -68.48 1.79 -5.14
C GLY A 204 -69.12 0.41 -4.91
N LYS A 205 -70.37 0.40 -4.41
CA LYS A 205 -71.38 -0.63 -4.71
C LYS A 205 -72.78 -0.17 -4.29
N THR A 206 -73.72 -0.22 -5.23
CA THR A 206 -75.19 -0.17 -5.05
C THR A 206 -75.70 -1.32 -4.17
N PRO A 207 -76.77 -1.13 -3.37
CA PRO A 207 -78.17 -1.49 -3.73
C PRO A 207 -79.17 -0.36 -3.30
N ASP A 208 -80.43 -0.26 -3.69
CA ASP A 208 -81.55 -1.19 -3.96
C ASP A 208 -82.25 -0.95 -5.32
#